data_AF-A0A496CX65-F1
#
_entry.id   AF-A0A496CX65-F1
#
_cell.length_a   1.000
_cell.length_b   1.000
_cell.length_c   1.000
_cell.angle_alpha   90.00
_cell.angle_beta   90.00
_cell.angle_gamma   90.00
#
_symmetry.space_group_name_H-M   'P 1'
#
loop_
_entity.id
_entity.type
_entity.pdbx_description
1 polymer ?
#
loop_
_entity_poly.entity_id
_entity_poly.type
_entity_poly.pdbx_seq_one_letter_code
_entity_poly.pdbx_strand_id
1 'polypeptide(L)'
;MKKLMSLFCVSLICLFCGCNDDMKVRETITYTVNKPVYMSADVFRSSVKVTTQPEEITQKGKICFYEGYLYVSERGKGIHIIDNRNPSSPASVGFIELMGNADLAIRNNLLYADSYVDLVWFDISNPALPALKNRLENVFLQSFPPIEEGIIDSEVFSEAGRAKGVVVGWTQEEVTETYEYYKDEIYYNDMGAISESSSGGGSTGVNGSMSRFGLYKDYLYVVLNNQMDIFDLSGAEPVVAAETIPVGWNVETIFSYKDCMFMGTPTGMLIYSVKDPLKPEYQSSLTHVYGCDPVVVEDDIAYVTVHSGNNCGQNFNELIIINVSDVKRPQPIVSYTMTKPKGLGIDNGTLFLCDDGLKIYNANDPQTLMANRLAHYSGMEGYDVIPYNNVLMMIAEDGIYQYDYSDLEEIRLLSKIAVKK
;
A
#
# COMPACT_ATOMS: atom_id res chain seq x y z
N MET A 1 66.41 -5.75 -51.19
CA MET A 1 65.77 -6.32 -49.98
C MET A 1 64.60 -5.43 -49.52
N LYS A 2 63.43 -5.48 -50.18
CA LYS A 2 62.28 -4.59 -49.83
C LYS A 2 60.87 -5.24 -49.93
N LYS A 3 60.76 -6.55 -50.22
CA LYS A 3 59.46 -7.28 -50.23
C LYS A 3 59.26 -8.28 -49.09
N LEU A 4 60.26 -8.50 -48.23
CA LEU A 4 60.17 -9.48 -47.13
C LEU A 4 59.60 -8.89 -45.81
N MET A 5 59.75 -7.58 -45.58
CA MET A 5 59.24 -6.92 -44.36
C MET A 5 57.71 -6.77 -44.32
N SER A 6 57.04 -6.67 -45.47
CA SER A 6 55.58 -6.46 -45.51
C SER A 6 54.77 -7.70 -45.10
N LEU A 7 55.35 -8.91 -45.21
CA LEU A 7 54.65 -10.15 -44.88
C LEU A 7 54.70 -10.45 -43.38
N PHE A 8 55.76 -10.02 -42.70
CA PHE A 8 55.95 -10.25 -41.27
C PHE A 8 54.97 -9.43 -40.41
N CYS A 9 54.69 -8.17 -40.78
CA CYS A 9 53.73 -7.32 -40.06
C CYS A 9 52.28 -7.85 -40.16
N VAL A 10 51.86 -8.38 -41.31
CA VAL A 10 50.51 -8.95 -41.47
C VAL A 10 50.37 -10.26 -40.69
N SER A 11 51.40 -11.10 -40.68
CA SER A 11 51.40 -12.34 -39.90
C SER A 11 51.37 -12.12 -38.39
N LEU A 12 51.80 -10.95 -37.89
CA LEU A 12 51.85 -10.66 -36.46
C LEU A 12 50.54 -10.07 -35.92
N ILE A 13 49.76 -9.40 -36.76
CA ILE A 13 48.45 -8.82 -36.39
C ILE A 13 47.41 -9.92 -36.18
N CYS A 14 47.41 -10.97 -37.01
CA CYS A 14 46.49 -12.12 -36.89
C CYS A 14 46.73 -12.99 -35.63
N LEU A 15 47.79 -12.75 -34.86
CA LEU A 15 48.07 -13.46 -33.59
C LEU A 15 47.46 -12.78 -32.35
N PHE A 16 46.85 -11.60 -32.50
CA PHE A 16 46.14 -10.90 -31.41
C PHE A 16 44.61 -10.96 -31.52
N CYS A 17 44.06 -11.65 -32.53
CA CYS A 17 42.66 -12.08 -32.56
C CYS A 17 42.49 -13.46 -31.93
N GLY A 18 42.96 -13.61 -30.68
CA GLY A 18 42.47 -14.70 -29.82
C GLY A 18 41.01 -14.44 -29.46
N CYS A 19 40.19 -15.50 -29.37
CA CYS A 19 38.87 -15.37 -28.78
C CYS A 19 39.04 -15.11 -27.28
N ASN A 20 38.53 -13.99 -26.77
CA ASN A 20 38.57 -13.66 -25.35
C ASN A 20 37.53 -14.49 -24.55
N ASP A 21 37.74 -15.80 -24.44
CA ASP A 21 37.06 -16.60 -23.41
C ASP A 21 37.46 -16.14 -21.99
N ASP A 22 38.61 -15.46 -21.84
CA ASP A 22 39.09 -14.79 -20.62
C ASP A 22 38.15 -13.70 -20.04
N MET A 23 37.05 -13.35 -20.73
CA MET A 23 36.03 -12.41 -20.22
C MET A 23 34.80 -13.09 -19.60
N LYS A 24 34.70 -14.42 -19.65
CA LYS A 24 33.63 -15.18 -18.98
C LYS A 24 33.97 -15.41 -17.51
N VAL A 25 33.20 -14.79 -16.63
CA VAL A 25 33.23 -15.13 -15.20
C VAL A 25 32.30 -16.32 -15.00
N ARG A 26 32.81 -17.38 -14.37
CA ARG A 26 32.01 -18.46 -13.77
C ARG A 26 31.86 -18.16 -12.29
N GLU A 27 30.64 -17.90 -11.85
CA GLU A 27 30.31 -17.64 -10.45
C GLU A 27 29.22 -18.60 -9.99
N THR A 28 29.49 -19.35 -8.92
CA THR A 28 28.51 -20.23 -8.28
C THR A 28 27.92 -19.50 -7.10
N ILE A 29 26.61 -19.21 -7.17
CA ILE A 29 25.88 -18.44 -6.15
C ILE A 29 24.84 -19.37 -5.52
N THR A 30 24.85 -19.45 -4.19
CA THR A 30 23.79 -20.09 -3.40
C THR A 30 22.86 -19.01 -2.84
N TYR A 31 21.56 -19.15 -3.02
CA TYR A 31 20.55 -18.20 -2.55
C TYR A 31 19.21 -18.86 -2.22
N THR A 32 18.46 -18.24 -1.32
CA THR A 32 17.14 -18.73 -0.88
C THR A 32 16.06 -18.42 -1.92
N VAL A 33 15.32 -19.45 -2.33
CA VAL A 33 14.14 -19.33 -3.21
C VAL A 33 12.89 -19.75 -2.46
N ASN A 34 11.88 -18.89 -2.50
CA ASN A 34 10.54 -19.14 -1.97
C ASN A 34 9.74 -19.92 -3.03
N LYS A 35 9.66 -21.24 -2.86
CA LYS A 35 8.84 -22.11 -3.71
C LYS A 35 7.35 -21.94 -3.37
N PRO A 36 6.46 -21.80 -4.37
CA PRO A 36 5.04 -21.53 -4.16
C PRO A 36 4.28 -22.73 -3.58
N VAL A 37 3.51 -22.49 -2.51
CA VAL A 37 2.48 -23.42 -2.03
C VAL A 37 1.16 -23.07 -2.71
N TYR A 38 0.69 -23.95 -3.59
CA TYR A 38 -0.53 -23.74 -4.37
C TYR A 38 -1.78 -24.31 -3.67
N MET A 39 -2.90 -23.60 -3.81
CA MET A 39 -4.26 -24.06 -3.53
C MET A 39 -5.09 -24.02 -4.82
N SER A 40 -5.96 -25.01 -5.04
CA SER A 40 -6.87 -24.98 -6.19
C SER A 40 -7.87 -23.82 -6.06
N ALA A 41 -8.19 -23.17 -7.19
CA ALA A 41 -9.04 -21.99 -7.21
C ALA A 41 -10.42 -22.22 -6.57
N ASP A 42 -11.03 -23.40 -6.79
CA ASP A 42 -12.32 -23.76 -6.19
C ASP A 42 -12.27 -23.79 -4.66
N VAL A 43 -11.21 -24.36 -4.07
CA VAL A 43 -11.02 -24.46 -2.62
C VAL A 43 -10.70 -23.09 -2.03
N PHE A 44 -9.87 -22.30 -2.73
CA PHE A 44 -9.58 -20.93 -2.34
C PHE A 44 -10.85 -20.06 -2.31
N ARG A 45 -11.67 -20.13 -3.35
CA ARG A 45 -12.88 -19.28 -3.49
C ARG A 45 -14.03 -19.71 -2.59
N SER A 46 -14.16 -21.02 -2.32
CA SER A 46 -15.12 -21.55 -1.34
C SER A 46 -14.65 -21.49 0.12
N SER A 47 -13.43 -21.00 0.39
CA SER A 47 -12.94 -20.81 1.77
C SER A 47 -13.63 -19.68 2.53
N VAL A 48 -14.22 -18.71 1.82
CA VAL A 48 -14.79 -17.49 2.43
C VAL A 48 -15.99 -17.80 3.31
N LYS A 49 -15.97 -17.30 4.55
CA LYS A 49 -17.07 -17.44 5.52
C LYS A 49 -17.30 -16.12 6.23
N VAL A 50 -18.55 -15.84 6.59
CA VAL A 50 -18.90 -14.77 7.53
C VAL A 50 -19.51 -15.39 8.78
N THR A 51 -19.05 -14.99 9.96
CA THR A 51 -19.50 -15.52 11.24
C THR A 51 -19.95 -14.38 12.16
N THR A 52 -20.93 -14.67 13.02
CA THR A 52 -21.27 -13.82 14.19
C THR A 52 -20.50 -14.25 15.44
N GLN A 53 -19.39 -14.96 15.27
CA GLN A 53 -18.48 -15.35 16.33
C GLN A 53 -17.19 -14.56 16.12
N PRO A 54 -16.88 -13.57 16.97
CA PRO A 54 -15.65 -12.82 16.86
C PRO A 54 -14.42 -13.73 16.96
N GLU A 55 -13.41 -13.45 16.15
CA GLU A 55 -12.06 -13.97 16.35
C GLU A 55 -11.19 -12.99 17.16
N GLU A 56 -10.05 -13.46 17.63
CA GLU A 56 -9.09 -12.61 18.33
C GLU A 56 -8.16 -11.95 17.30
N ILE A 57 -8.04 -10.61 17.36
CA ILE A 57 -7.09 -9.88 16.52
C ILE A 57 -5.68 -10.23 17.02
N THR A 58 -4.86 -10.90 16.22
CA THR A 58 -3.48 -11.27 16.64
C THR A 58 -2.38 -10.46 15.99
N GLN A 59 -2.70 -9.78 14.87
CA GLN A 59 -1.79 -8.86 14.20
C GLN A 59 -2.53 -7.59 13.81
N LYS A 60 -1.84 -6.45 13.89
CA LYS A 60 -2.29 -5.22 13.24
C LYS A 60 -2.44 -5.39 11.73
N GLY A 61 -3.28 -4.56 11.14
CA GLY A 61 -3.39 -4.35 9.70
C GLY A 61 -4.11 -3.03 9.43
N LYS A 62 -4.93 -2.99 8.38
CA LYS A 62 -5.59 -1.75 7.95
C LYS A 62 -7.00 -1.62 8.53
N ILE A 63 -7.42 -0.38 8.73
CA ILE A 63 -8.71 -0.02 9.34
C ILE A 63 -9.59 0.76 8.37
N CYS A 64 -10.90 0.51 8.43
CA CYS A 64 -11.94 1.27 7.75
C CYS A 64 -13.11 1.50 8.71
N PHE A 65 -13.68 2.70 8.71
CA PHE A 65 -14.85 3.07 9.50
C PHE A 65 -16.06 3.35 8.60
N TYR A 66 -17.22 2.78 8.97
CA TYR A 66 -18.49 2.99 8.27
C TYR A 66 -19.69 2.80 9.21
N GLU A 67 -20.64 3.75 9.21
CA GLU A 67 -21.93 3.67 9.94
C GLU A 67 -21.82 3.25 11.42
N GLY A 68 -20.73 3.66 12.10
CA GLY A 68 -20.47 3.31 13.50
C GLY A 68 -19.80 1.94 13.70
N TYR A 69 -19.30 1.31 12.64
CA TYR A 69 -18.55 0.05 12.70
C TYR A 69 -17.12 0.24 12.24
N LEU A 70 -16.20 -0.50 12.87
CA LEU A 70 -14.82 -0.66 12.45
C LEU A 70 -14.63 -2.02 11.79
N TYR A 71 -14.03 -2.00 10.60
CA TYR A 71 -13.58 -3.18 9.87
C TYR A 71 -12.05 -3.19 9.87
N VAL A 72 -11.46 -4.31 10.27
CA VAL A 72 -10.01 -4.43 10.51
C VAL A 72 -9.46 -5.64 9.77
N SER A 73 -8.66 -5.39 8.72
CA SER A 73 -7.95 -6.46 8.01
C SER A 73 -6.84 -7.05 8.89
N GLU A 74 -6.82 -8.36 9.06
CA GLU A 74 -5.69 -9.11 9.60
C GLU A 74 -5.07 -9.97 8.49
N ARG A 75 -3.85 -9.60 8.07
CA ARG A 75 -3.26 -10.08 6.82
C ARG A 75 -3.17 -11.60 6.78
N GLY A 76 -3.79 -12.20 5.76
CA GLY A 76 -3.81 -13.65 5.55
C GLY A 76 -4.94 -14.40 6.27
N LYS A 77 -5.62 -13.80 7.26
CA LYS A 77 -6.83 -14.39 7.89
C LYS A 77 -8.13 -13.85 7.29
N GLY A 78 -8.31 -12.53 7.30
CA GLY A 78 -9.61 -11.93 6.99
C GLY A 78 -9.88 -10.59 7.66
N ILE A 79 -11.15 -10.27 7.91
CA ILE A 79 -11.60 -8.95 8.39
C ILE A 79 -12.41 -9.11 9.68
N HIS A 80 -11.96 -8.47 10.77
CA HIS A 80 -12.69 -8.37 12.03
C HIS A 80 -13.77 -7.28 11.95
N ILE A 81 -14.94 -7.55 12.53
CA ILE A 81 -16.09 -6.64 12.55
C ILE A 81 -16.34 -6.19 13.98
N ILE A 82 -16.24 -4.88 14.22
CA ILE A 82 -16.39 -4.26 15.54
C ILE A 82 -17.55 -3.26 15.48
N ASP A 83 -18.56 -3.46 16.33
CA ASP A 83 -19.54 -2.44 16.65
C ASP A 83 -18.86 -1.35 17.49
N ASN A 84 -18.75 -0.16 16.91
CA ASN A 84 -18.07 0.99 17.49
C ASN A 84 -19.04 2.16 17.77
N ARG A 85 -20.35 1.91 17.79
CA ARG A 85 -21.39 2.93 18.04
C ARG A 85 -21.33 3.49 19.47
N ASN A 86 -20.57 2.83 20.36
CA ASN A 86 -20.11 3.37 21.63
C ASN A 86 -18.58 3.18 21.74
N PRO A 87 -17.77 4.18 21.35
CA PRO A 87 -16.30 4.05 21.33
C PRO A 87 -15.65 3.95 22.72
N SER A 88 -16.40 4.18 23.81
CA SER A 88 -15.97 3.89 25.18
C SER A 88 -16.20 2.42 25.58
N SER A 89 -16.96 1.67 24.80
CA SER A 89 -17.27 0.25 25.03
C SER A 89 -17.54 -0.47 23.68
N PRO A 90 -16.56 -0.50 22.76
CA PRO A 90 -16.69 -1.22 21.50
C PRO A 90 -16.87 -2.72 21.73
N ALA A 91 -17.53 -3.40 20.79
CA ALA A 91 -17.74 -4.84 20.83
C ALA A 91 -17.38 -5.48 19.49
N SER A 92 -16.48 -6.45 19.49
CA SER A 92 -16.33 -7.33 18.33
C SER A 92 -17.62 -8.15 18.16
N VAL A 93 -18.22 -8.14 16.96
CA VAL A 93 -19.53 -8.76 16.68
C VAL A 93 -19.50 -9.87 15.63
N GLY A 94 -18.41 -9.98 14.88
CA GLY A 94 -18.25 -11.01 13.86
C GLY A 94 -16.90 -10.97 13.16
N PHE A 95 -16.73 -11.89 12.21
CA PHE A 95 -15.51 -12.04 11.43
C PHE A 95 -15.83 -12.47 10.00
N ILE A 96 -15.08 -11.96 9.03
CA ILE A 96 -15.06 -12.45 7.64
C ILE A 96 -13.75 -13.23 7.47
N GLU A 97 -13.83 -14.55 7.35
CA GLU A 97 -12.70 -15.36 6.91
C GLU A 97 -12.46 -15.08 5.42
N LEU A 98 -11.34 -14.41 5.11
CA LEU A 98 -11.01 -13.95 3.76
C LEU A 98 -9.50 -14.05 3.55
N MET A 99 -9.07 -15.22 3.11
CA MET A 99 -7.66 -15.51 2.86
C MET A 99 -7.06 -14.52 1.86
N GLY A 100 -5.85 -14.05 2.18
CA GLY A 100 -5.09 -13.12 1.35
C GLY A 100 -5.55 -11.66 1.40
N ASN A 101 -6.50 -11.29 2.28
CA ASN A 101 -6.86 -9.90 2.47
C ASN A 101 -5.76 -9.08 3.15
N ALA A 102 -5.63 -7.83 2.74
CA ALA A 102 -4.75 -6.80 3.30
C ALA A 102 -5.38 -5.40 3.28
N ASP A 103 -6.25 -5.12 2.31
CA ASP A 103 -6.92 -3.83 2.09
C ASP A 103 -8.44 -3.98 1.91
N LEU A 104 -9.16 -2.90 2.20
CA LEU A 104 -10.58 -2.77 1.92
C LEU A 104 -10.97 -1.30 1.65
N ALA A 105 -12.15 -1.10 1.06
CA ALA A 105 -12.85 0.18 1.02
C ALA A 105 -14.37 -0.04 1.01
N ILE A 106 -15.15 0.97 1.42
CA ILE A 106 -16.60 0.86 1.57
C ILE A 106 -17.32 1.96 0.77
N ARG A 107 -18.40 1.58 0.07
CA ARG A 107 -19.27 2.48 -0.70
C ARG A 107 -20.71 1.97 -0.71
N ASN A 108 -21.72 2.82 -0.51
CA ASN A 108 -23.13 2.49 -0.75
C ASN A 108 -23.59 1.13 -0.13
N ASN A 109 -23.23 0.83 1.12
CA ASN A 109 -23.44 -0.47 1.79
C ASN A 109 -22.75 -1.70 1.14
N LEU A 110 -21.72 -1.49 0.32
CA LEU A 110 -20.85 -2.54 -0.21
C LEU A 110 -19.43 -2.37 0.32
N LEU A 111 -18.88 -3.43 0.93
CA LEU A 111 -17.48 -3.54 1.34
C LEU A 111 -16.73 -4.30 0.25
N TYR A 112 -15.68 -3.68 -0.29
CA TYR A 112 -14.76 -4.25 -1.28
C TYR A 112 -13.44 -4.59 -0.60
N ALA A 113 -12.87 -5.74 -0.90
CA ALA A 113 -11.68 -6.27 -0.26
C ALA A 113 -10.81 -7.07 -1.24
N ASP A 114 -9.48 -6.98 -1.12
CA ASP A 114 -8.59 -7.90 -1.83
C ASP A 114 -8.61 -9.31 -1.19
N SER A 115 -8.41 -10.34 -2.00
CA SER A 115 -8.26 -11.74 -1.59
C SER A 115 -7.27 -12.39 -2.54
N TYR A 116 -5.97 -12.19 -2.26
CA TYR A 116 -4.88 -12.45 -3.20
C TYR A 116 -5.21 -11.95 -4.62
N VAL A 117 -5.44 -12.88 -5.56
CA VAL A 117 -5.65 -12.61 -6.99
C VAL A 117 -7.05 -12.09 -7.36
N ASP A 118 -8.01 -12.08 -6.43
CA ASP A 118 -9.41 -11.72 -6.68
C ASP A 118 -9.84 -10.47 -5.90
N LEU A 119 -10.78 -9.69 -6.46
CA LEU A 119 -11.49 -8.61 -5.75
C LEU A 119 -12.85 -9.14 -5.28
N VAL A 120 -13.14 -9.04 -3.98
CA VAL A 120 -14.32 -9.65 -3.35
C VAL A 120 -15.20 -8.55 -2.76
N TRP A 121 -16.53 -8.70 -2.82
CA TRP A 121 -17.43 -7.76 -2.15
C TRP A 121 -18.59 -8.37 -1.36
N PHE A 122 -18.97 -7.63 -0.32
CA PHE A 122 -19.97 -8.01 0.67
C PHE A 122 -21.00 -6.89 0.80
N ASP A 123 -22.27 -7.26 0.88
CA ASP A 123 -23.36 -6.37 1.27
C ASP A 123 -23.38 -6.22 2.78
N ILE A 124 -23.14 -4.98 3.22
CA ILE A 124 -23.08 -4.56 4.62
C ILE A 124 -24.24 -3.63 4.98
N SER A 125 -25.38 -3.74 4.29
CA SER A 125 -26.63 -3.05 4.67
C SER A 125 -27.10 -3.41 6.09
N ASN A 126 -26.59 -4.52 6.63
CA ASN A 126 -26.41 -4.73 8.06
C ASN A 126 -24.89 -4.79 8.35
N PRO A 127 -24.26 -3.72 8.87
CA PRO A 127 -22.81 -3.69 9.07
C PRO A 127 -22.28 -4.79 10.02
N ALA A 128 -23.10 -5.24 10.97
CA ALA A 128 -22.73 -6.31 11.90
C ALA A 128 -22.78 -7.72 11.27
N LEU A 129 -23.40 -7.88 10.09
CA LEU A 129 -23.50 -9.17 9.40
C LEU A 129 -23.38 -8.99 7.88
N PRO A 130 -22.15 -8.84 7.36
CA PRO A 130 -21.86 -8.82 5.93
C PRO A 130 -22.37 -10.07 5.21
N ALA A 131 -22.93 -9.90 4.02
CA ALA A 131 -23.34 -10.99 3.15
C ALA A 131 -22.48 -10.99 1.88
N LEU A 132 -21.65 -12.03 1.69
CA LEU A 132 -20.86 -12.21 0.46
C LEU A 132 -21.78 -12.12 -0.76
N LYS A 133 -21.47 -11.20 -1.68
CA LYS A 133 -22.21 -11.02 -2.93
C LYS A 133 -21.60 -11.86 -4.04
N ASN A 134 -20.38 -11.53 -4.46
CA ASN A 134 -19.64 -12.19 -5.53
C ASN A 134 -18.14 -11.78 -5.47
N ARG A 135 -17.33 -12.20 -6.45
CA ARG A 135 -15.95 -11.73 -6.66
C ARG A 135 -15.62 -11.56 -8.15
N LEU A 136 -14.71 -10.64 -8.47
CA LEU A 136 -14.02 -10.58 -9.76
C LEU A 136 -12.77 -11.43 -9.66
N GLU A 137 -12.69 -12.44 -10.52
CA GLU A 137 -11.60 -13.41 -10.50
C GLU A 137 -10.35 -12.94 -11.24
N ASN A 138 -9.17 -13.24 -10.68
CA ASN A 138 -7.86 -13.09 -11.33
C ASN A 138 -7.52 -11.65 -11.76
N VAL A 139 -8.12 -10.64 -11.14
CA VAL A 139 -7.85 -9.22 -11.42
C VAL A 139 -6.52 -8.74 -10.85
N PHE A 140 -5.98 -9.41 -9.82
CA PHE A 140 -4.73 -9.05 -9.16
C PHE A 140 -3.64 -10.12 -9.35
N LEU A 141 -3.30 -10.45 -10.59
CA LEU A 141 -2.42 -11.59 -10.97
C LEU A 141 -1.03 -11.64 -10.31
N GLN A 142 -0.56 -10.53 -9.72
CA GLN A 142 0.73 -10.41 -9.04
C GLN A 142 0.60 -10.29 -7.51
N SER A 143 -0.61 -10.43 -6.96
CA SER A 143 -0.89 -10.34 -5.53
C SER A 143 -0.57 -11.67 -4.83
N PHE A 144 0.57 -11.72 -4.14
CA PHE A 144 1.11 -12.91 -3.50
C PHE A 144 1.19 -12.77 -1.97
N PRO A 145 1.31 -13.89 -1.22
CA PRO A 145 1.68 -13.86 0.19
C PRO A 145 3.05 -13.18 0.38
N PRO A 146 3.31 -12.50 1.51
CA PRO A 146 4.62 -11.91 1.77
C PRO A 146 5.72 -12.99 1.84
N ILE A 147 6.93 -12.63 1.43
CA ILE A 147 8.17 -13.35 1.78
C ILE A 147 8.91 -12.56 2.85
N GLU A 148 9.69 -13.26 3.69
CA GLU A 148 10.59 -12.63 4.67
C GLU A 148 11.95 -12.32 4.05
N GLU A 149 12.59 -13.32 3.44
CA GLU A 149 13.89 -13.22 2.78
C GLU A 149 13.94 -14.09 1.50
N GLY A 150 14.98 -13.88 0.67
CA GLY A 150 15.20 -14.59 -0.58
C GLY A 150 14.45 -13.99 -1.78
N ILE A 151 14.34 -14.76 -2.86
CA ILE A 151 13.55 -14.39 -4.05
C ILE A 151 12.30 -15.27 -4.19
N ILE A 152 11.30 -14.82 -4.95
CA ILE A 152 10.18 -15.65 -5.38
C ILE A 152 10.61 -16.53 -6.56
N ASP A 153 10.18 -17.80 -6.61
CA ASP A 153 10.41 -18.65 -7.77
C ASP A 153 9.78 -18.05 -9.04
N SER A 154 10.58 -17.86 -10.09
CA SER A 154 10.15 -17.19 -11.33
C SER A 154 9.02 -17.93 -12.06
N GLU A 155 8.78 -19.21 -11.76
CA GLU A 155 7.68 -19.99 -12.33
C GLU A 155 6.30 -19.35 -12.07
N VAL A 156 6.08 -18.67 -10.93
CA VAL A 156 4.75 -18.08 -10.62
C VAL A 156 4.31 -16.99 -11.61
N PHE A 157 5.28 -16.33 -12.25
CA PHE A 157 5.04 -15.31 -13.26
C PHE A 157 4.77 -15.91 -14.65
N SER A 158 4.97 -17.22 -14.83
CA SER A 158 4.62 -17.94 -16.05
C SER A 158 3.13 -18.34 -16.10
N GLU A 159 2.62 -18.57 -17.31
CA GLU A 159 1.27 -19.14 -17.50
C GLU A 159 1.16 -20.55 -16.88
N ALA A 160 2.22 -21.36 -16.97
CA ALA A 160 2.28 -22.70 -16.39
C ALA A 160 2.27 -22.70 -14.85
N GLY A 161 2.85 -21.69 -14.21
CA GLY A 161 2.77 -21.49 -12.76
C GLY A 161 1.37 -21.10 -12.32
N ARG A 162 0.77 -20.06 -12.95
CA ARG A 162 -0.62 -19.66 -12.68
C ARG A 162 -1.63 -20.79 -12.89
N ALA A 163 -1.39 -21.68 -13.86
CA ALA A 163 -2.25 -22.84 -14.11
C ALA A 163 -2.24 -23.90 -12.97
N LYS A 164 -1.30 -23.83 -12.00
CA LYS A 164 -1.26 -24.74 -10.84
C LYS A 164 -2.24 -24.33 -9.73
N GLY A 165 -2.72 -23.09 -9.72
CA GLY A 165 -3.66 -22.56 -8.74
C GLY A 165 -3.21 -21.23 -8.12
N VAL A 166 -3.85 -20.85 -7.01
CA VAL A 166 -3.54 -19.64 -6.25
C VAL A 166 -2.38 -19.93 -5.30
N VAL A 167 -1.36 -19.06 -5.28
CA VAL A 167 -0.26 -19.16 -4.31
C VAL A 167 -0.76 -18.65 -2.95
N VAL A 168 -0.79 -19.53 -1.95
CA VAL A 168 -1.32 -19.24 -0.61
C VAL A 168 -0.26 -19.19 0.48
N GLY A 169 0.97 -19.61 0.16
CA GLY A 169 2.14 -19.53 1.05
C GLY A 169 3.43 -19.91 0.31
N TRP A 170 4.51 -20.06 1.06
CA TRP A 170 5.85 -20.34 0.54
C TRP A 170 6.54 -21.45 1.33
N THR A 171 7.45 -22.18 0.68
CA THR A 171 8.46 -23.03 1.32
C THR A 171 9.84 -22.63 0.80
N GLN A 172 10.77 -22.32 1.69
CA GLN A 172 12.13 -21.92 1.30
C GLN A 172 13.00 -23.12 0.91
N GLU A 173 13.79 -22.96 -0.14
CA GLU A 173 14.79 -23.91 -0.64
C GLU A 173 16.09 -23.15 -0.96
N GLU A 174 17.25 -23.68 -0.57
CA GLU A 174 18.55 -23.15 -1.01
C GLU A 174 18.86 -23.66 -2.42
N VAL A 175 18.84 -22.77 -3.41
CA VAL A 175 19.22 -23.09 -4.79
C VAL A 175 20.66 -22.64 -5.01
N THR A 176 21.45 -23.48 -5.68
CA THR A 176 22.84 -23.18 -6.06
C THR A 176 22.98 -23.24 -7.57
N GLU A 177 23.07 -22.08 -8.21
CA GLU A 177 23.27 -21.96 -9.66
C GLU A 177 24.70 -21.55 -9.98
N THR A 178 25.16 -21.85 -11.21
CA THR A 178 26.46 -21.38 -11.71
C THR A 178 26.25 -20.59 -12.98
N TYR A 179 26.46 -19.28 -12.88
CA TYR A 179 26.29 -18.35 -13.98
C TYR A 179 27.59 -18.22 -14.77
N GLU A 180 27.47 -18.25 -16.11
CA GLU A 180 28.49 -17.74 -17.02
C GLU A 180 28.04 -16.39 -17.55
N TYR A 181 28.71 -15.31 -17.13
CA TYR A 181 28.43 -13.97 -17.62
C TYR A 181 29.68 -13.30 -18.16
N TYR A 182 29.50 -12.43 -19.18
CA TYR A 182 30.57 -11.59 -19.68
C TYR A 182 30.64 -10.33 -18.82
N LYS A 183 31.86 -9.99 -18.39
CA LYS A 183 32.11 -8.82 -17.56
C LYS A 183 31.98 -7.53 -18.39
N ASP A 184 30.79 -6.90 -18.35
CA ASP A 184 30.52 -5.44 -18.40
C ASP A 184 29.04 -5.07 -18.74
N GLU A 185 28.08 -6.01 -18.82
CA GLU A 185 26.66 -5.67 -19.06
C GLU A 185 25.89 -5.26 -17.78
N ILE A 186 25.22 -4.09 -17.83
CA ILE A 186 24.31 -3.59 -16.80
C ILE A 186 22.90 -3.49 -17.42
N TYR A 187 21.92 -4.16 -16.81
CA TYR A 187 20.52 -4.10 -17.24
C TYR A 187 19.75 -2.96 -16.55
N TYR A 188 18.94 -2.25 -17.34
CA TYR A 188 17.95 -1.26 -16.89
C TYR A 188 16.60 -1.54 -17.58
N ASN A 189 15.50 -1.33 -16.87
CA ASN A 189 14.13 -1.38 -17.41
C ASN A 189 13.54 0.05 -17.52
N ASP A 190 12.60 0.27 -18.44
CA ASP A 190 12.02 1.58 -18.81
C ASP A 190 10.48 1.49 -19.05
N MET A 191 9.72 2.61 -19.02
CA MET A 191 8.25 2.63 -18.80
C MET A 191 7.49 3.87 -19.39
N GLY A 192 6.18 3.78 -19.70
CA GLY A 192 5.36 4.90 -20.29
C GLY A 192 3.79 4.76 -20.25
N ALA A 193 3.02 5.82 -20.62
CA ALA A 193 1.52 5.99 -20.57
C ALA A 193 0.91 6.63 -21.88
N ILE A 194 -0.32 7.18 -22.11
CA ILE A 194 -1.48 7.85 -21.40
C ILE A 194 -2.75 7.85 -22.37
N SER A 195 -3.97 8.48 -22.26
CA SER A 195 -4.76 9.38 -21.33
C SER A 195 -6.31 9.43 -21.69
N GLU A 196 -7.12 10.15 -20.87
CA GLU A 196 -8.41 10.89 -21.12
C GLU A 196 -9.87 10.28 -21.26
N SER A 197 -10.74 10.58 -20.27
CA SER A 197 -12.24 10.81 -20.18
C SER A 197 -13.27 9.65 -19.92
N SER A 198 -14.47 9.78 -19.24
CA SER A 198 -15.03 10.56 -18.05
C SER A 198 -16.59 10.34 -17.86
N SER A 199 -17.36 10.56 -16.75
CA SER A 199 -17.22 10.55 -15.26
C SER A 199 -18.61 10.69 -14.50
N GLY A 200 -18.81 10.18 -13.26
CA GLY A 200 -20.02 10.42 -12.37
C GLY A 200 -19.91 9.79 -10.95
N GLY A 201 -20.68 10.17 -9.89
CA GLY A 201 -20.41 9.72 -8.48
C GLY A 201 -21.48 9.77 -7.35
N GLY A 202 -21.21 9.05 -6.23
CA GLY A 202 -21.99 8.86 -4.98
C GLY A 202 -21.15 8.68 -3.67
N SER A 203 -21.67 8.04 -2.59
CA SER A 203 -21.12 8.13 -1.20
C SER A 203 -20.27 6.94 -0.66
N THR A 204 -19.36 7.23 0.28
CA THR A 204 -18.22 6.37 0.68
C THR A 204 -18.00 6.28 2.20
N GLY A 205 -17.32 5.23 2.66
CA GLY A 205 -16.75 5.11 4.02
C GLY A 205 -15.35 5.75 4.15
N VAL A 206 -14.76 5.68 5.35
CA VAL A 206 -13.47 6.32 5.68
C VAL A 206 -12.39 5.27 5.91
N ASN A 207 -11.32 5.31 5.11
CA ASN A 207 -10.16 4.43 5.24
C ASN A 207 -9.05 5.11 6.07
N GLY A 208 -8.23 4.31 6.75
CA GLY A 208 -6.97 4.77 7.34
C GLY A 208 -5.92 5.13 6.27
N SER A 209 -4.94 5.95 6.67
CA SER A 209 -3.90 6.50 5.78
C SER A 209 -2.98 5.48 5.13
N MET A 210 -2.92 4.25 5.66
CA MET A 210 -2.15 3.15 5.07
C MET A 210 -2.89 2.46 3.91
N SER A 211 -4.11 2.88 3.53
CA SER A 211 -4.90 2.21 2.48
C SER A 211 -4.29 2.33 1.08
N ARG A 212 -4.42 1.27 0.28
CA ARG A 212 -4.15 1.18 -1.16
C ARG A 212 -5.42 1.14 -2.02
N PHE A 213 -6.60 1.29 -1.39
CA PHE A 213 -7.90 1.31 -2.05
C PHE A 213 -8.47 2.73 -1.96
N GLY A 214 -8.39 3.48 -3.07
CA GLY A 214 -8.93 4.83 -3.21
C GLY A 214 -10.32 4.83 -3.81
N LEU A 215 -11.22 5.67 -3.32
CA LEU A 215 -12.56 5.87 -3.90
C LEU A 215 -12.69 7.31 -4.39
N TYR A 216 -12.96 7.49 -5.68
CA TYR A 216 -13.33 8.80 -6.25
C TYR A 216 -14.46 8.62 -7.24
N LYS A 217 -15.50 9.48 -7.12
CA LYS A 217 -16.71 9.34 -7.93
C LYS A 217 -17.25 7.90 -7.81
N ASP A 218 -17.88 7.29 -8.81
CA ASP A 218 -18.35 5.89 -8.78
C ASP A 218 -17.24 4.84 -9.01
N TYR A 219 -15.97 5.16 -8.77
CA TYR A 219 -14.83 4.31 -9.11
C TYR A 219 -13.97 3.94 -7.90
N LEU A 220 -13.50 2.70 -7.89
CA LEU A 220 -12.47 2.17 -6.97
C LEU A 220 -11.15 2.04 -7.71
N TYR A 221 -10.09 2.50 -7.07
CA TYR A 221 -8.72 2.47 -7.56
C TYR A 221 -7.91 1.61 -6.61
N VAL A 222 -7.28 0.57 -7.13
CA VAL A 222 -6.43 -0.32 -6.35
C VAL A 222 -5.00 -0.17 -6.83
N VAL A 223 -4.10 0.24 -5.93
CA VAL A 223 -2.67 0.33 -6.22
C VAL A 223 -1.92 -0.87 -5.66
N LEU A 224 -1.33 -1.66 -6.57
CA LEU A 224 -0.65 -2.93 -6.30
C LEU A 224 0.59 -3.03 -7.18
N ASN A 225 1.75 -3.39 -6.63
CA ASN A 225 2.91 -3.85 -7.42
C ASN A 225 3.33 -2.92 -8.59
N ASN A 226 3.35 -1.59 -8.37
CA ASN A 226 3.59 -0.55 -9.40
C ASN A 226 2.46 -0.30 -10.41
N GLN A 227 1.29 -0.92 -10.21
CA GLN A 227 0.12 -0.85 -11.09
C GLN A 227 -1.06 -0.19 -10.37
N MET A 228 -1.94 0.44 -11.14
CA MET A 228 -3.24 0.96 -10.72
C MET A 228 -4.34 0.30 -11.55
N ASP A 229 -5.20 -0.47 -10.88
CA ASP A 229 -6.41 -1.06 -11.46
C ASP A 229 -7.63 -0.21 -11.11
N ILE A 230 -8.54 -0.03 -12.06
CA ILE A 230 -9.73 0.84 -11.93
C ILE A 230 -11.00 0.00 -12.12
N PHE A 231 -11.92 0.08 -11.17
CA PHE A 231 -13.19 -0.64 -11.16
C PHE A 231 -14.37 0.33 -11.12
N ASP A 232 -15.35 0.12 -11.99
CA ASP A 232 -16.61 0.87 -12.03
C ASP A 232 -17.60 0.25 -11.02
N LEU A 233 -18.09 1.06 -10.09
CA LEU A 233 -19.03 0.67 -9.02
C LEU A 233 -20.44 1.27 -9.21
N SER A 234 -20.75 1.82 -10.40
CA SER A 234 -22.08 2.36 -10.72
C SER A 234 -23.11 1.28 -11.07
N GLY A 235 -22.65 0.08 -11.42
CA GLY A 235 -23.48 -1.09 -11.75
C GLY A 235 -23.99 -1.87 -10.52
N ALA A 236 -24.65 -3.00 -10.79
CA ALA A 236 -25.06 -3.96 -9.75
C ALA A 236 -23.90 -4.84 -9.24
N GLU A 237 -22.84 -4.94 -10.04
CA GLU A 237 -21.58 -5.64 -9.74
C GLU A 237 -20.42 -4.76 -10.26
N PRO A 238 -19.26 -4.74 -9.58
CA PRO A 238 -18.06 -4.10 -10.10
C PRO A 238 -17.61 -4.70 -11.42
N VAL A 239 -17.06 -3.87 -12.30
CA VAL A 239 -16.37 -4.31 -13.53
C VAL A 239 -15.03 -3.60 -13.67
N VAL A 240 -14.05 -4.27 -14.28
CA VAL A 240 -12.78 -3.62 -14.68
C VAL A 240 -13.12 -2.54 -15.72
N ALA A 241 -12.76 -1.28 -15.42
CA ALA A 241 -13.24 -0.10 -16.12
C ALA A 241 -12.23 0.47 -17.14
N ALA A 242 -10.94 0.15 -16.96
CA ALA A 242 -9.84 0.60 -17.80
C ALA A 242 -8.75 -0.49 -17.89
N GLU A 243 -7.80 -0.32 -18.80
CA GLU A 243 -6.56 -1.12 -18.78
C GLU A 243 -5.70 -0.71 -17.57
N THR A 244 -5.02 -1.69 -16.96
CA THR A 244 -4.14 -1.48 -15.79
C THR A 244 -3.06 -0.45 -16.08
N ILE A 245 -3.01 0.63 -15.29
CA ILE A 245 -2.11 1.77 -15.51
C ILE A 245 -0.78 1.54 -14.77
N PRO A 246 0.38 1.61 -15.43
CA PRO A 246 1.68 1.58 -14.74
C PRO A 246 1.92 2.92 -14.03
N VAL A 247 1.87 2.93 -12.70
CA VAL A 247 2.14 4.12 -11.87
C VAL A 247 3.58 4.17 -11.36
N GLY A 248 4.26 3.02 -11.26
CA GLY A 248 5.65 2.93 -10.83
C GLY A 248 5.87 3.15 -9.32
N TRP A 249 7.14 3.34 -8.97
CA TRP A 249 7.67 3.82 -7.68
C TRP A 249 7.28 3.01 -6.43
N ASN A 250 6.63 1.85 -6.59
CA ASN A 250 6.06 1.01 -5.54
C ASN A 250 5.06 1.75 -4.63
N VAL A 251 3.99 2.32 -5.19
CA VAL A 251 2.93 2.97 -4.40
C VAL A 251 2.44 2.10 -3.23
N GLU A 252 2.49 2.66 -2.02
CA GLU A 252 2.13 1.99 -0.76
C GLU A 252 0.86 2.54 -0.13
N THR A 253 0.51 3.80 -0.40
CA THR A 253 -0.68 4.48 0.12
C THR A 253 -1.38 5.31 -0.94
N ILE A 254 -2.69 5.53 -0.79
CA ILE A 254 -3.50 6.37 -1.68
C ILE A 254 -4.51 7.20 -0.91
N PHE A 255 -4.47 8.52 -1.11
CA PHE A 255 -5.38 9.49 -0.48
C PHE A 255 -6.09 10.32 -1.56
N SER A 256 -7.41 10.50 -1.42
CA SER A 256 -8.24 11.20 -2.39
C SER A 256 -8.60 12.59 -1.88
N TYR A 257 -8.26 13.64 -2.62
CA TYR A 257 -8.57 15.02 -2.26
C TYR A 257 -8.95 15.84 -3.49
N LYS A 258 -10.15 16.45 -3.45
CA LYS A 258 -10.80 17.11 -4.59
C LYS A 258 -10.82 16.18 -5.83
N ASP A 259 -10.38 16.66 -6.98
CA ASP A 259 -10.29 15.89 -8.24
C ASP A 259 -8.93 15.17 -8.39
N CYS A 260 -8.19 14.90 -7.30
CA CYS A 260 -6.85 14.32 -7.35
C CYS A 260 -6.67 13.16 -6.37
N MET A 261 -5.78 12.24 -6.74
CA MET A 261 -5.23 11.21 -5.87
C MET A 261 -3.75 11.47 -5.62
N PHE A 262 -3.41 11.45 -4.34
CA PHE A 262 -2.07 11.59 -3.80
C PHE A 262 -1.62 10.20 -3.39
N MET A 263 -0.51 9.74 -3.96
CA MET A 263 0.01 8.40 -3.76
C MET A 263 1.36 8.47 -3.08
N GLY A 264 1.44 7.96 -1.86
CA GLY A 264 2.70 7.83 -1.12
C GLY A 264 3.50 6.63 -1.62
N THR A 265 4.79 6.84 -1.83
CA THR A 265 5.69 5.84 -2.41
C THR A 265 7.05 5.86 -1.69
N PRO A 266 7.77 4.73 -1.67
CA PRO A 266 9.17 4.59 -1.29
C PRO A 266 10.15 5.66 -1.79
N THR A 267 9.83 6.53 -2.74
CA THR A 267 10.76 7.57 -3.25
C THR A 267 10.15 8.98 -3.35
N GLY A 268 8.92 9.18 -2.90
CA GLY A 268 8.23 10.44 -3.09
C GLY A 268 6.71 10.34 -3.04
N MET A 269 6.05 11.48 -3.23
CA MET A 269 4.61 11.56 -3.46
C MET A 269 4.33 11.72 -4.95
N LEU A 270 3.48 10.88 -5.53
CA LEU A 270 2.91 11.05 -6.87
C LEU A 270 1.55 11.74 -6.78
N ILE A 271 1.23 12.65 -7.70
CA ILE A 271 -0.09 13.30 -7.79
C ILE A 271 -0.71 13.04 -9.17
N TYR A 272 -1.88 12.42 -9.19
CA TYR A 272 -2.68 12.18 -10.40
C TYR A 272 -4.04 12.89 -10.29
N SER A 273 -4.49 13.51 -11.38
CA SER A 273 -5.87 13.99 -11.52
C SER A 273 -6.75 12.82 -11.89
N VAL A 274 -7.81 12.62 -11.10
CA VAL A 274 -8.88 11.65 -11.34
C VAL A 274 -10.17 12.34 -11.77
N LYS A 275 -10.10 13.64 -12.15
CA LYS A 275 -11.24 14.43 -12.64
C LYS A 275 -12.07 13.69 -13.68
N ASP A 276 -11.37 13.10 -14.64
CA ASP A 276 -11.80 11.90 -15.33
C ASP A 276 -11.41 10.66 -14.50
N PRO A 277 -12.37 9.79 -14.12
CA PRO A 277 -12.08 8.56 -13.42
C PRO A 277 -11.41 7.47 -14.23
N LEU A 278 -11.68 7.38 -15.53
CA LEU A 278 -11.32 6.19 -16.31
C LEU A 278 -9.85 6.20 -16.75
N LYS A 279 -9.25 7.38 -16.92
CA LYS A 279 -7.89 7.53 -17.43
C LYS A 279 -7.14 8.65 -16.69
N PRO A 280 -6.80 8.43 -15.40
CA PRO A 280 -6.08 9.37 -14.55
C PRO A 280 -4.86 10.02 -15.21
N GLU A 281 -4.72 11.33 -15.04
CA GLU A 281 -3.65 12.14 -15.61
C GLU A 281 -2.57 12.44 -14.56
N TYR A 282 -1.34 11.98 -14.76
CA TYR A 282 -0.19 12.42 -13.96
C TYR A 282 -0.06 13.97 -13.97
N GLN A 283 -0.06 14.59 -12.79
CA GLN A 283 0.07 16.04 -12.64
C GLN A 283 1.50 16.44 -12.25
N SER A 284 2.08 15.77 -11.26
CA SER A 284 3.47 15.95 -10.81
C SER A 284 3.91 14.84 -9.86
N SER A 285 5.19 14.86 -9.49
CA SER A 285 5.77 14.09 -8.41
C SER A 285 6.62 14.99 -7.53
N LEU A 286 6.61 14.77 -6.21
CA LEU A 286 7.58 15.34 -5.29
C LEU A 286 8.49 14.23 -4.76
N THR A 287 9.68 14.11 -5.33
CA THR A 287 10.73 13.22 -4.80
C THR A 287 11.27 13.76 -3.49
N HIS A 288 11.29 12.93 -2.45
CA HIS A 288 12.05 13.14 -1.22
C HIS A 288 13.08 12.02 -1.05
N VAL A 289 13.82 12.00 0.06
CA VAL A 289 14.92 11.03 0.25
C VAL A 289 14.34 9.70 0.70
N TYR A 290 13.90 8.86 -0.26
CA TYR A 290 13.00 7.72 0.03
C TYR A 290 11.75 8.21 0.86
N GLY A 291 10.84 7.48 1.52
CA GLY A 291 10.72 6.07 1.88
C GLY A 291 9.24 5.68 2.05
N CYS A 292 8.92 4.82 3.02
CA CYS A 292 7.61 4.17 3.09
C CYS A 292 6.49 5.07 3.70
N ASP A 293 5.93 5.99 2.92
CA ASP A 293 5.21 7.16 3.44
C ASP A 293 3.67 7.12 3.20
N PRO A 294 2.81 7.34 4.23
CA PRO A 294 1.43 7.75 4.05
C PRO A 294 1.32 9.25 3.77
N VAL A 295 0.23 9.64 3.09
CA VAL A 295 -0.11 11.04 2.78
C VAL A 295 -1.55 11.35 3.20
N VAL A 296 -1.76 12.53 3.79
CA VAL A 296 -3.11 13.11 3.99
C VAL A 296 -3.13 14.57 3.54
N VAL A 297 -4.29 15.06 3.09
CA VAL A 297 -4.44 16.41 2.54
C VAL A 297 -5.70 17.10 3.06
N GLU A 298 -5.55 18.32 3.58
CA GLU A 298 -6.65 19.22 3.98
C GLU A 298 -6.29 20.64 3.53
N ASP A 299 -7.28 21.45 3.09
CA ASP A 299 -7.12 22.85 2.68
C ASP A 299 -5.86 23.19 1.84
N ASP A 300 -5.60 22.37 0.82
CA ASP A 300 -4.47 22.45 -0.10
C ASP A 300 -3.08 22.34 0.56
N ILE A 301 -3.02 21.76 1.76
CA ILE A 301 -1.80 21.36 2.47
C ILE A 301 -1.74 19.83 2.56
N ALA A 302 -0.68 19.24 2.02
CA ALA A 302 -0.38 17.81 2.17
C ALA A 302 0.65 17.59 3.28
N TYR A 303 0.44 16.52 4.06
CA TYR A 303 1.30 16.06 5.13
C TYR A 303 1.79 14.66 4.75
N VAL A 304 3.11 14.43 4.81
CA VAL A 304 3.76 13.19 4.36
C VAL A 304 4.81 12.78 5.39
N THR A 305 4.82 11.50 5.80
CA THR A 305 5.68 11.00 6.89
C THR A 305 6.75 10.03 6.41
N VAL A 306 8.00 10.52 6.41
CA VAL A 306 9.19 9.76 6.03
C VAL A 306 9.66 8.91 7.21
N HIS A 307 9.74 7.59 7.06
CA HIS A 307 10.19 6.70 8.14
C HIS A 307 11.31 5.74 7.76
N SER A 308 12.22 5.51 8.71
CA SER A 308 13.37 4.59 8.62
C SER A 308 13.09 3.20 9.20
N GLY A 309 14.03 2.26 9.02
CA GLY A 309 13.97 0.93 9.63
C GLY A 309 13.04 -0.07 8.92
N ASN A 310 12.90 0.09 7.61
CA ASN A 310 12.01 -0.62 6.70
C ASN A 310 12.77 -1.07 5.43
N ASN A 311 12.10 -1.82 4.56
CA ASN A 311 12.66 -2.23 3.27
C ASN A 311 12.90 -1.02 2.31
N CYS A 312 12.40 0.17 2.66
CA CYS A 312 12.73 1.45 2.02
C CYS A 312 14.14 2.00 2.38
N GLY A 313 14.91 1.36 3.27
CA GLY A 313 16.34 1.64 3.45
C GLY A 313 16.71 2.98 4.13
N GLN A 314 15.74 3.70 4.70
CA GLN A 314 15.92 4.95 5.45
C GLN A 314 16.88 4.89 6.65
N ASN A 315 17.52 6.03 6.96
CA ASN A 315 18.29 6.32 8.17
C ASN A 315 17.85 7.63 8.86
N PHE A 316 16.72 8.22 8.45
CA PHE A 316 16.15 9.46 8.98
C PHE A 316 14.62 9.36 9.02
N ASN A 317 14.01 10.20 9.85
CA ASN A 317 12.58 10.19 10.14
C ASN A 317 12.07 11.64 10.09
N GLU A 318 11.07 11.94 9.28
CA GLU A 318 10.58 13.30 9.04
C GLU A 318 9.06 13.38 8.85
N LEU A 319 8.50 14.57 9.09
CA LEU A 319 7.19 15.00 8.60
C LEU A 319 7.42 16.17 7.65
N ILE A 320 7.12 15.96 6.37
CA ILE A 320 7.20 16.99 5.32
C ILE A 320 5.81 17.59 5.14
N ILE A 321 5.72 18.92 5.13
CA ILE A 321 4.46 19.66 4.91
C ILE A 321 4.58 20.47 3.62
N ILE A 322 3.61 20.30 2.73
CA ILE A 322 3.71 20.67 1.32
C ILE A 322 2.46 21.46 0.92
N ASN A 323 2.62 22.63 0.28
CA ASN A 323 1.50 23.30 -0.39
C ASN A 323 1.22 22.59 -1.72
N VAL A 324 -0.02 22.14 -1.91
CA VAL A 324 -0.48 21.41 -3.10
C VAL A 324 -1.59 22.15 -3.88
N SER A 325 -1.78 23.45 -3.61
CA SER A 325 -2.78 24.30 -4.31
C SER A 325 -2.54 24.42 -5.83
N ASP A 326 -1.28 24.26 -6.27
CA ASP A 326 -0.93 23.89 -7.64
C ASP A 326 -0.41 22.44 -7.64
N VAL A 327 -1.31 21.50 -7.93
CA VAL A 327 -1.01 20.05 -8.03
C VAL A 327 -0.01 19.68 -9.13
N LYS A 328 0.31 20.61 -10.05
CA LYS A 328 1.39 20.44 -11.05
C LYS A 328 2.74 20.96 -10.55
N ARG A 329 2.76 21.70 -9.44
CA ARG A 329 3.95 22.32 -8.84
C ARG A 329 3.88 22.33 -7.30
N PRO A 330 3.73 21.18 -6.62
CA PRO A 330 3.75 21.12 -5.16
C PRO A 330 5.00 21.79 -4.58
N GLN A 331 4.85 22.61 -3.54
CA GLN A 331 5.94 23.37 -2.91
C GLN A 331 6.12 22.95 -1.45
N PRO A 332 7.26 22.34 -1.06
CA PRO A 332 7.58 22.09 0.35
C PRO A 332 7.57 23.40 1.15
N ILE A 333 6.87 23.40 2.28
CA ILE A 333 6.79 24.54 3.22
C ILE A 333 7.84 24.39 4.31
N VAL A 334 7.92 23.19 4.90
CA VAL A 334 8.83 22.83 5.99
C VAL A 334 8.97 21.31 6.07
N SER A 335 10.08 20.84 6.65
CA SER A 335 10.20 19.48 7.17
C SER A 335 10.59 19.53 8.65
N TYR A 336 10.07 18.59 9.43
CA TYR A 336 10.35 18.42 10.85
C TYR A 336 10.89 17.02 11.15
N THR A 337 12.00 16.92 11.88
CA THR A 337 12.54 15.63 12.34
C THR A 337 11.57 14.93 13.30
N MET A 338 11.30 13.65 13.04
CA MET A 338 10.43 12.76 13.80
C MET A 338 11.22 11.61 14.45
N THR A 339 10.54 10.69 15.14
CA THR A 339 11.15 9.62 15.94
C THR A 339 11.06 8.26 15.24
N LYS A 340 9.84 7.86 14.89
CA LYS A 340 9.38 6.69 14.13
C LYS A 340 7.98 7.00 13.56
N PRO A 341 7.83 7.97 12.65
CA PRO A 341 6.53 8.37 12.14
C PRO A 341 5.94 7.24 11.29
N LYS A 342 4.63 7.06 11.30
CA LYS A 342 3.87 6.14 10.45
C LYS A 342 2.60 6.84 10.01
N GLY A 343 1.43 6.27 10.27
CA GLY A 343 0.12 6.80 9.86
C GLY A 343 -0.18 8.24 10.28
N LEU A 344 -1.01 8.87 9.47
CA LEU A 344 -1.42 10.27 9.55
C LEU A 344 -2.94 10.38 9.50
N GLY A 345 -3.49 11.35 10.21
CA GLY A 345 -4.89 11.74 10.10
C GLY A 345 -5.01 13.23 10.29
N ILE A 346 -5.93 13.87 9.57
CA ILE A 346 -6.22 15.29 9.77
C ILE A 346 -7.73 15.50 9.75
N ASP A 347 -8.22 16.36 10.65
CA ASP A 347 -9.61 16.74 10.77
C ASP A 347 -9.71 18.18 11.30
N ASN A 348 -10.21 19.11 10.48
CA ASN A 348 -10.49 20.50 10.81
C ASN A 348 -9.28 21.21 11.48
N GLY A 349 -8.11 21.11 10.86
CA GLY A 349 -6.86 21.71 11.34
C GLY A 349 -6.19 20.96 12.50
N THR A 350 -6.71 19.80 12.91
CA THR A 350 -6.09 18.94 13.94
C THR A 350 -5.36 17.78 13.28
N LEU A 351 -4.03 17.76 13.38
CA LEU A 351 -3.17 16.71 12.82
C LEU A 351 -2.87 15.65 13.88
N PHE A 352 -3.19 14.40 13.56
CA PHE A 352 -2.91 13.21 14.34
C PHE A 352 -1.77 12.43 13.66
N LEU A 353 -0.72 12.11 14.43
CA LEU A 353 0.50 11.50 13.92
C LEU A 353 0.88 10.29 14.79
N CYS A 354 1.01 9.12 14.16
CA CYS A 354 1.64 7.96 14.75
C CYS A 354 3.17 8.16 14.80
N ASP A 355 3.72 8.82 15.81
CA ASP A 355 5.17 9.01 16.01
C ASP A 355 5.54 8.89 17.49
N ASP A 356 6.34 7.88 17.87
CA ASP A 356 6.60 7.51 19.28
C ASP A 356 5.30 7.37 20.11
N GLY A 357 4.35 6.61 19.56
CA GLY A 357 2.97 6.54 20.04
C GLY A 357 2.07 7.44 19.19
N LEU A 358 1.29 8.31 19.84
CA LEU A 358 0.36 9.26 19.21
C LEU A 358 0.73 10.69 19.60
N LYS A 359 1.07 11.53 18.61
CA LYS A 359 1.26 12.98 18.77
C LYS A 359 0.12 13.71 18.06
N ILE A 360 -0.38 14.76 18.68
CA ILE A 360 -1.53 15.54 18.18
C ILE A 360 -1.14 17.01 18.17
N TYR A 361 -1.42 17.71 17.07
CA TYR A 361 -0.99 19.09 16.82
C TYR A 361 -2.13 19.94 16.25
N ASN A 362 -2.15 21.23 16.56
CA ASN A 362 -2.88 22.21 15.78
C ASN A 362 -2.02 22.60 14.56
N ALA A 363 -2.56 22.36 13.36
CA ALA A 363 -1.85 22.47 12.09
C ALA A 363 -2.19 23.73 11.28
N ASN A 364 -2.90 24.69 11.88
CA ASN A 364 -3.34 25.95 11.24
C ASN A 364 -2.18 26.82 10.70
N ASP A 365 -0.96 26.62 11.22
CA ASP A 365 0.28 27.15 10.64
C ASP A 365 1.32 26.02 10.53
N PRO A 366 1.61 25.53 9.31
CA PRO A 366 2.67 24.58 9.05
C PRO A 366 4.05 24.96 9.64
N GLN A 367 4.40 26.25 9.72
CA GLN A 367 5.74 26.67 10.18
C GLN A 367 5.92 26.67 11.70
N THR A 368 4.82 26.66 12.47
CA THR A 368 4.86 26.58 13.94
C THR A 368 4.29 25.29 14.53
N LEU A 369 3.95 24.28 13.69
CA LEU A 369 3.36 23.00 14.10
C LEU A 369 4.02 22.40 15.36
N MET A 370 5.37 22.34 15.42
CA MET A 370 6.09 21.76 16.57
C MET A 370 5.95 22.54 17.89
N ALA A 371 5.61 23.83 17.85
CA ALA A 371 5.25 24.61 19.02
C ALA A 371 3.78 24.40 19.42
N ASN A 372 2.92 24.04 18.46
CA ASN A 372 1.47 23.90 18.60
C ASN A 372 1.03 22.45 18.89
N ARG A 373 1.85 21.67 19.61
CA ARG A 373 1.52 20.29 19.99
C ARG A 373 0.49 20.29 21.13
N LEU A 374 -0.69 19.73 20.85
CA LEU A 374 -1.80 19.57 21.77
C LEU A 374 -1.56 18.41 22.76
N ALA A 375 -1.14 17.24 22.25
CA ALA A 375 -0.93 16.06 23.07
C ALA A 375 0.23 15.16 22.57
N HIS A 376 0.74 14.30 23.47
CA HIS A 376 1.59 13.16 23.14
C HIS A 376 1.30 12.02 24.11
N TYR A 377 0.83 10.88 23.60
CA TYR A 377 0.66 9.63 24.34
C TYR A 377 1.70 8.62 23.82
N SER A 378 2.67 8.28 24.65
CA SER A 378 3.73 7.32 24.32
C SER A 378 3.50 5.96 25.00
N GLY A 379 4.34 4.97 24.69
CA GLY A 379 4.27 3.62 25.26
C GLY A 379 3.49 2.60 24.43
N MET A 380 2.98 3.00 23.27
CA MET A 380 2.53 2.11 22.19
C MET A 380 3.27 2.43 20.90
N GLU A 381 3.31 1.49 19.95
CA GLU A 381 3.72 1.78 18.58
C GLU A 381 2.50 1.88 17.68
N GLY A 382 2.03 3.12 17.45
CA GLY A 382 1.00 3.41 16.46
C GLY A 382 1.41 2.96 15.05
N TYR A 383 0.41 2.68 14.21
CA TYR A 383 0.58 2.26 12.82
C TYR A 383 -0.29 3.08 11.87
N ASP A 384 -1.60 3.19 12.13
CA ASP A 384 -2.54 3.95 11.30
C ASP A 384 -3.66 4.59 12.15
N VAL A 385 -4.31 5.63 11.62
CA VAL A 385 -5.35 6.43 12.30
C VAL A 385 -6.52 6.76 11.38
N ILE A 386 -7.71 6.87 11.98
CA ILE A 386 -8.89 7.52 11.41
C ILE A 386 -9.44 8.51 12.44
N PRO A 387 -9.30 9.84 12.24
CA PRO A 387 -10.13 10.81 12.94
C PRO A 387 -11.52 10.89 12.26
N TYR A 388 -12.59 10.80 13.04
CA TYR A 388 -13.96 10.95 12.52
C TYR A 388 -14.94 11.43 13.61
N ASN A 389 -15.66 12.52 13.37
CA ASN A 389 -16.70 13.06 14.26
C ASN A 389 -16.27 13.15 15.74
N ASN A 390 -15.09 13.72 16.00
CA ASN A 390 -14.46 13.86 17.32
C ASN A 390 -13.97 12.54 17.98
N VAL A 391 -13.97 11.42 17.26
CA VAL A 391 -13.45 10.14 17.72
C VAL A 391 -12.26 9.72 16.85
N LEU A 392 -11.09 9.62 17.45
CA LEU A 392 -9.88 9.12 16.81
C LEU A 392 -9.75 7.63 17.07
N MET A 393 -9.67 6.84 16.01
CA MET A 393 -9.44 5.40 16.04
C MET A 393 -8.02 5.13 15.55
N MET A 394 -7.09 4.78 16.44
CA MET A 394 -5.70 4.47 16.12
C MET A 394 -5.43 2.97 16.26
N ILE A 395 -4.92 2.31 15.23
CA ILE A 395 -4.38 0.95 15.34
C ILE A 395 -2.88 0.98 15.63
N ALA A 396 -2.44 0.14 16.56
CA ALA A 396 -1.08 -0.01 17.06
C ALA A 396 -0.66 -1.49 17.14
N GLU A 397 0.61 -1.77 17.42
CA GLU A 397 1.17 -3.13 17.54
C GLU A 397 0.49 -4.04 18.59
N ASP A 398 -0.25 -3.46 19.54
CA ASP A 398 -0.83 -4.14 20.70
C ASP A 398 -2.30 -3.76 20.97
N GLY A 399 -2.94 -3.00 20.08
CA GLY A 399 -4.35 -2.67 20.20
C GLY A 399 -4.86 -1.60 19.23
N ILE A 400 -6.19 -1.50 19.14
CA ILE A 400 -6.89 -0.35 18.57
C ILE A 400 -7.29 0.54 19.74
N TYR A 401 -6.69 1.72 19.80
CA TYR A 401 -6.93 2.75 20.82
C TYR A 401 -7.95 3.74 20.29
N GLN A 402 -8.85 4.20 21.16
CA GLN A 402 -9.86 5.19 20.82
C GLN A 402 -9.77 6.40 21.71
N TYR A 403 -9.74 7.59 21.11
CA TYR A 403 -9.68 8.87 21.83
C TYR A 403 -10.84 9.77 21.43
N ASP A 404 -11.35 10.52 22.39
CA ASP A 404 -12.25 11.64 22.17
C ASP A 404 -11.43 12.93 22.11
N TYR A 405 -11.60 13.68 21.02
CA TYR A 405 -10.96 14.97 20.76
C TYR A 405 -11.98 16.11 20.59
N SER A 406 -13.23 15.93 21.05
CA SER A 406 -14.27 16.98 21.02
C SER A 406 -13.92 18.21 21.86
N ASP A 407 -13.02 18.03 22.83
CA ASP A 407 -12.25 19.09 23.46
C ASP A 407 -10.75 18.86 23.18
N LEU A 408 -10.10 19.84 22.56
CA LEU A 408 -8.67 19.78 22.22
C LEU A 408 -7.76 20.15 23.42
N GLU A 409 -8.32 20.69 24.51
CA GLU A 409 -7.62 20.91 25.77
C GLU A 409 -7.71 19.68 26.71
N GLU A 410 -8.74 18.83 26.58
CA GLU A 410 -8.93 17.59 27.37
C GLU A 410 -9.10 16.32 26.51
N ILE A 411 -8.22 16.11 25.53
CA ILE A 411 -8.19 14.89 24.71
C ILE A 411 -8.00 13.65 25.61
N ARG A 412 -8.90 12.67 25.50
CA ARG A 412 -9.03 11.56 26.47
C ARG A 412 -9.17 10.19 25.83
N LEU A 413 -8.55 9.18 26.43
CA LEU A 413 -8.71 7.78 26.01
C LEU A 413 -10.11 7.26 26.40
N LEU A 414 -10.84 6.74 25.42
CA LEU A 414 -12.16 6.14 25.58
C LEU A 414 -12.07 4.62 25.81
N SER A 415 -11.30 3.91 24.98
CA SER A 415 -11.15 2.46 25.06
C SER A 415 -9.86 1.96 24.40
N LYS A 416 -9.53 0.69 24.65
CA LYS A 416 -8.55 -0.08 23.90
C LYS A 416 -9.11 -1.48 23.59
N ILE A 417 -9.14 -1.84 22.32
CA ILE A 417 -9.37 -3.21 21.85
C ILE A 417 -8.00 -3.87 21.74
N ALA A 418 -7.76 -5.00 22.38
CA ALA A 418 -6.43 -5.61 22.41
C ALA A 418 -6.08 -6.35 21.11
N VAL A 419 -4.84 -6.20 20.64
CA VAL A 419 -4.22 -7.14 19.68
C VAL A 419 -3.38 -8.12 20.52
N LYS A 420 -3.65 -9.42 20.38
CA LYS A 420 -3.06 -10.49 21.20
C LYS A 420 -1.94 -11.21 20.46
N LYS A 421 -0.72 -11.14 21.02
CA LYS A 421 0.47 -11.86 20.56
C LYS A 421 0.61 -13.20 21.27
#